data_AF-A0A352L4U9-F1
#
_entry.id   AF-A0A352L4U9-F1
#
_cell.length_a   1.000
_cell.length_b   1.000
_cell.length_c   1.000
_cell.angle_alpha   90.00
_cell.angle_beta   90.00
_cell.angle_gamma   90.00
#
_symmetry.space_group_name_H-M   'P 1'
#
loop_
_entity.id
_entity.type
_entity.pdbx_description
1 polymer ?
#
loop_
_entity_poly.entity_id
_entity_poly.type
_entity_poly.pdbx_seq_one_letter_code
_entity_poly.pdbx_strand_id
1 'polypeptide(L)'
;MRYGVERLTLIAAALGFLLAGDRVASVHAQQQQQQQSAAVAWQYSADVLRPFWQGRVVDGESVLFVRDASTGVARGQLLYPIEKVVRLTLATEWHQAGGMVFEEGRDYSFERGGREIVLPAGSRVPSFTADQLRRPSGSQKYRLTHRDGNGEIFFAAGAEYHQMQVAVTYEHAEEDWSGVLPK
;
A
#
# COMPACT_ATOMS: atom_id res chain seq x y z
N MET A 1 72.04 54.03 13.40
CA MET A 1 72.11 52.83 12.53
C MET A 1 70.94 51.95 12.92
N ARG A 2 69.86 51.96 12.14
CA ARG A 2 69.44 50.94 11.15
C ARG A 2 68.52 49.84 11.74
N TYR A 3 67.26 49.90 11.30
CA TYR A 3 66.23 48.86 11.09
C TYR A 3 65.71 48.04 12.29
N GLY A 4 64.42 47.68 12.40
CA GLY A 4 63.29 47.81 11.48
C GLY A 4 61.95 47.55 12.17
N VAL A 5 60.88 47.99 11.49
CA VAL A 5 59.46 47.89 11.87
C VAL A 5 58.88 46.65 11.19
N GLU A 6 58.19 45.78 11.94
CA GLU A 6 57.31 44.75 11.36
C GLU A 6 55.93 44.71 12.05
N ARG A 7 54.91 44.94 11.21
CA ARG A 7 53.62 44.23 11.08
C ARG A 7 52.52 44.39 12.16
N LEU A 8 51.64 45.34 11.87
CA LEU A 8 50.18 45.20 11.66
C LEU A 8 49.53 43.79 11.83
N THR A 9 48.48 43.72 12.67
CA THR A 9 47.04 43.41 12.33
C THR A 9 46.32 42.52 13.36
N LEU A 10 45.24 43.11 13.91
CA LEU A 10 43.99 42.55 14.47
C LEU A 10 43.70 41.04 14.35
N ILE A 11 43.16 40.44 15.42
CA ILE A 11 41.92 39.63 15.36
C ILE A 11 41.11 39.85 16.66
N ALA A 12 39.94 40.50 16.53
CA ALA A 12 38.87 40.48 17.50
C ALA A 12 38.07 39.18 17.32
N ALA A 13 37.93 38.40 18.38
CA ALA A 13 37.12 37.19 18.41
C ALA A 13 35.69 37.50 18.84
N ALA A 14 34.76 36.69 18.30
CA ALA A 14 33.43 36.39 18.81
C ALA A 14 32.32 37.44 18.56
N LEU A 15 31.70 37.36 17.38
CA LEU A 15 30.25 37.52 17.23
C LEU A 15 29.79 36.93 15.89
N GLY A 16 28.98 35.86 15.95
CA GLY A 16 28.18 35.42 14.81
C GLY A 16 28.35 33.96 14.42
N PHE A 17 27.78 33.02 15.18
CA PHE A 17 27.38 31.71 14.65
C PHE A 17 26.20 31.17 15.48
N LEU A 18 25.02 31.73 15.25
CA LEU A 18 23.78 31.22 15.86
C LEU A 18 22.57 31.46 14.95
N LEU A 19 22.72 31.20 13.64
CA LEU A 19 21.60 31.18 12.67
C LEU A 19 21.80 30.18 11.48
N ALA A 20 22.80 29.30 11.52
CA ALA A 20 23.10 28.41 10.38
C ALA A 20 22.46 27.00 10.48
N GLY A 21 22.04 26.56 11.68
CA GLY A 21 21.49 25.21 11.89
C GLY A 21 20.09 24.97 11.31
N ASP A 22 19.21 25.98 11.38
CA ASP A 22 17.81 25.85 10.94
C ASP A 22 17.62 25.85 9.41
N ARG A 23 18.61 26.34 8.66
CA ARG A 23 18.51 26.41 7.19
C ARG A 23 18.89 25.10 6.50
N VAL A 24 19.77 24.30 7.09
CA VAL A 24 20.19 23.02 6.49
C VAL A 24 19.11 21.96 6.68
N ALA A 25 18.49 21.89 7.86
CA ALA A 25 17.38 20.98 8.14
C ALA A 25 16.15 21.28 7.27
N SER A 26 15.83 22.56 7.07
CA SER A 26 14.70 22.97 6.23
C SER A 26 14.93 22.72 4.73
N VAL A 27 16.17 22.88 4.23
CA VAL A 27 16.51 22.55 2.84
C VAL A 27 16.46 21.05 2.59
N HIS A 28 16.91 20.21 3.52
CA HIS A 28 16.78 18.75 3.40
C HIS A 28 15.33 18.27 3.50
N ALA A 29 14.52 18.86 4.39
CA ALA A 29 13.09 18.57 4.47
C ALA A 29 12.34 19.02 3.19
N GLN A 30 12.69 20.19 2.63
CA GLN A 30 12.13 20.68 1.37
C GLN A 30 12.58 19.84 0.17
N GLN A 31 13.83 19.37 0.13
CA GLN A 31 14.32 18.45 -0.90
C GLN A 31 13.65 17.08 -0.82
N GLN A 32 13.42 16.54 0.40
CA GLN A 32 12.66 15.32 0.59
C GLN A 32 11.20 15.49 0.16
N GLN A 33 10.54 16.60 0.54
CA GLN A 33 9.17 16.90 0.09
C GLN A 33 9.08 17.12 -1.43
N GLN A 34 10.07 17.76 -2.06
CA GLN A 34 10.11 17.94 -3.52
C GLN A 34 10.40 16.63 -4.27
N GLN A 35 11.28 15.77 -3.74
CA GLN A 35 11.52 14.44 -4.32
C GLN A 35 10.30 13.52 -4.20
N GLN A 36 9.47 13.71 -3.18
CA GLN A 36 8.22 12.96 -2.99
C GLN A 36 7.04 13.53 -3.81
N SER A 37 7.22 14.69 -4.45
CA SER A 37 6.16 15.43 -5.15
C SER A 37 6.37 15.55 -6.66
N ALA A 38 7.23 14.72 -7.27
CA ALA A 38 7.16 14.53 -8.71
C ALA A 38 5.78 13.92 -9.01
N ALA A 39 4.86 14.77 -9.47
CA ALA A 39 3.51 14.37 -9.80
C ALA A 39 3.61 13.24 -10.84
N VAL A 40 3.34 12.02 -10.40
CA VAL A 40 3.19 10.89 -11.31
C VAL A 40 2.00 11.24 -12.19
N ALA A 41 2.27 11.64 -13.44
CA ALA A 41 1.22 11.89 -14.40
C ALA A 41 0.44 10.59 -14.57
N TRP A 42 -0.87 10.65 -14.34
CA TRP A 42 -1.72 9.47 -14.51
C TRP A 42 -1.61 8.99 -15.95
N GLN A 43 -1.22 7.72 -16.13
CA GLN A 43 -1.11 7.10 -17.44
C GLN A 43 -2.43 6.40 -17.74
N TYR A 44 -3.16 6.94 -18.71
CA TYR A 44 -4.37 6.31 -19.21
C TYR A 44 -4.06 4.92 -19.79
N SER A 45 -4.89 3.94 -19.45
CA SER A 45 -4.95 2.65 -20.14
C SER A 45 -6.41 2.28 -20.37
N ALA A 46 -6.79 1.93 -21.60
CA ALA A 46 -8.14 1.44 -21.88
C ALA A 46 -8.38 0.06 -21.25
N ASP A 47 -7.32 -0.72 -21.04
CA ASP A 47 -7.41 -2.08 -20.52
C ASP A 47 -7.91 -2.12 -19.07
N VAL A 48 -7.56 -1.11 -18.26
CA VAL A 48 -8.07 -1.01 -16.86
C VAL A 48 -9.55 -0.62 -16.79
N LEU A 49 -10.14 -0.20 -17.91
CA LEU A 49 -11.57 0.10 -18.03
C LEU A 49 -12.35 -1.08 -18.65
N ARG A 50 -11.68 -2.19 -18.99
CA ARG A 50 -12.36 -3.38 -19.50
C ARG A 50 -13.31 -3.91 -18.43
N PRO A 51 -14.60 -4.10 -18.74
CA PRO A 51 -15.52 -4.69 -17.78
C PRO A 51 -15.08 -6.10 -17.39
N PHE A 52 -15.18 -6.43 -16.10
CA PHE A 52 -14.79 -7.75 -15.59
C PHE A 52 -15.67 -8.90 -16.11
N TRP A 53 -16.82 -8.59 -16.73
CA TRP A 53 -17.69 -9.57 -17.41
C TRP A 53 -17.30 -9.82 -18.86
N GLN A 54 -16.20 -9.25 -19.35
CA GLN A 54 -15.70 -9.46 -20.70
C GLN A 54 -14.33 -10.16 -20.68
N GLY A 55 -14.23 -11.22 -21.47
CA GLY A 55 -13.00 -12.01 -21.60
C GLY A 55 -12.88 -13.07 -20.51
N ARG A 56 -11.66 -13.58 -20.35
CA ARG A 56 -11.32 -14.69 -19.43
C ARG A 56 -10.31 -14.30 -18.35
N VAL A 57 -10.03 -12.99 -18.22
CA VAL A 57 -9.02 -12.47 -17.30
C VAL A 57 -9.63 -11.35 -16.48
N VAL A 58 -9.66 -11.54 -15.18
CA VAL A 58 -9.87 -10.46 -14.23
C VAL A 58 -8.51 -9.88 -13.87
N ASP A 59 -8.37 -8.57 -14.04
CA ASP A 59 -7.12 -7.87 -13.77
C ASP A 59 -7.24 -7.00 -12.51
N GLY A 60 -6.54 -7.40 -11.45
CA GLY A 60 -6.42 -6.62 -10.23
C GLY A 60 -7.64 -6.64 -9.32
N GLU A 61 -8.32 -7.78 -9.19
CA GLU A 61 -9.38 -7.92 -8.17
C GLU A 61 -8.78 -7.69 -6.78
N SER A 62 -9.36 -6.75 -6.03
CA SER A 62 -8.84 -6.38 -4.71
C SER A 62 -9.37 -7.31 -3.63
N VAL A 63 -8.46 -7.86 -2.82
CA VAL A 63 -8.79 -8.80 -1.76
C VAL A 63 -8.18 -8.33 -0.45
N LEU A 64 -9.00 -8.25 0.60
CA LEU A 64 -8.56 -8.05 1.98
C LEU A 64 -8.67 -9.39 2.72
N PHE A 65 -7.54 -9.96 3.11
CA PHE A 65 -7.52 -11.24 3.80
C PHE A 65 -7.74 -11.08 5.30
N VAL A 66 -8.79 -11.73 5.80
CA VAL A 66 -9.02 -11.87 7.24
C VAL A 66 -8.44 -13.20 7.69
N ARG A 67 -7.43 -13.16 8.56
CA ARG A 67 -6.80 -14.36 9.11
C ARG A 67 -7.47 -14.79 10.40
N ASP A 68 -7.61 -16.10 10.56
CA ASP A 68 -7.99 -16.71 11.82
C ASP A 68 -6.83 -16.57 12.83
N ALA A 69 -7.12 -16.04 14.02
CA ALA A 69 -6.10 -15.75 15.02
C ALA A 69 -5.48 -17.02 15.64
N SER A 70 -6.20 -18.14 15.64
CA SER A 70 -5.76 -19.39 16.25
C SER A 70 -4.87 -20.23 15.34
N THR A 71 -5.14 -20.20 14.03
CA THR A 71 -4.44 -20.99 13.02
C THR A 71 -3.44 -20.17 12.21
N GLY A 72 -3.61 -18.85 12.14
CA GLY A 72 -2.82 -17.96 11.27
C GLY A 72 -3.15 -18.08 9.78
N VAL A 73 -4.12 -18.92 9.41
CA VAL A 73 -4.57 -19.11 8.02
C VAL A 73 -5.57 -18.02 7.65
N ALA A 74 -5.47 -17.48 6.43
CA ALA A 74 -6.43 -16.53 5.89
C ALA A 74 -7.03 -17.03 4.58
N ARG A 75 -8.24 -16.57 4.29
CA ARG A 75 -8.99 -16.93 3.07
C ARG A 75 -9.56 -15.69 2.42
N GLY A 76 -9.55 -15.67 1.10
CA GLY A 76 -10.10 -14.59 0.28
C GLY A 76 -10.86 -15.20 -0.88
N GLN A 77 -12.08 -14.72 -1.10
CA GLN A 77 -12.96 -15.20 -2.17
C GLN A 77 -12.89 -14.25 -3.36
N LEU A 78 -12.72 -14.82 -4.56
CA LEU A 78 -12.71 -14.11 -5.83
C LEU A 78 -14.05 -14.19 -6.54
N LEU A 79 -14.26 -13.28 -7.48
CA LEU A 79 -15.49 -13.16 -8.25
C LEU A 79 -15.77 -14.40 -9.10
N TYR A 80 -14.78 -14.96 -9.80
CA TYR A 80 -14.94 -16.13 -10.67
C TYR A 80 -14.13 -17.33 -10.19
N PRO A 81 -14.48 -18.56 -10.63
CA PRO A 81 -13.64 -19.74 -10.45
C PRO A 81 -12.26 -19.56 -11.07
N ILE A 82 -11.23 -19.97 -10.35
CA ILE A 82 -9.84 -19.75 -10.71
C ILE A 82 -9.36 -20.89 -11.58
N GLU A 83 -8.99 -20.60 -12.83
CA GLU A 83 -8.25 -21.54 -13.66
C GLU A 83 -6.75 -21.47 -13.39
N LYS A 84 -6.26 -20.23 -13.21
CA LYS A 84 -4.85 -19.91 -12.97
C LYS A 84 -4.70 -18.51 -12.37
N VAL A 85 -3.89 -18.38 -11.33
CA VAL A 85 -3.42 -17.05 -10.88
C VAL A 85 -2.28 -16.59 -11.79
N VAL A 86 -2.44 -15.42 -12.40
CA VAL A 86 -1.40 -14.80 -13.26
C VAL A 86 -0.44 -13.99 -12.40
N ARG A 87 -0.97 -13.25 -11.42
CA ARG A 87 -0.19 -12.37 -10.56
C ARG A 87 -0.95 -12.06 -9.27
N LEU A 88 -0.21 -12.03 -8.16
CA LEU A 88 -0.69 -11.53 -6.86
C LEU A 88 0.35 -10.53 -6.34
N THR A 89 -0.06 -9.28 -6.10
CA THR A 89 0.81 -8.19 -5.61
C THR A 89 0.10 -7.41 -4.49
N LEU A 90 0.80 -6.49 -3.84
CA LEU A 90 0.13 -5.44 -3.07
C LEU A 90 -0.79 -4.64 -3.99
N ALA A 91 -1.96 -4.21 -3.49
CA ALA A 91 -2.91 -3.44 -4.29
C ALA A 91 -2.32 -2.08 -4.71
N THR A 92 -1.48 -1.50 -3.86
CA THR A 92 -0.75 -0.24 -4.12
C THR A 92 0.32 -0.36 -5.21
N GLU A 93 0.69 -1.59 -5.57
CA GLU A 93 1.74 -1.88 -6.57
C GLU A 93 1.15 -2.57 -7.82
N TRP A 94 -0.18 -2.62 -7.94
CA TRP A 94 -0.86 -3.15 -9.11
C TRP A 94 -0.41 -2.38 -10.37
N HIS A 95 0.06 -3.10 -11.39
CA HIS A 95 0.71 -2.58 -12.61
C HIS A 95 2.04 -1.84 -12.44
N GLN A 96 2.61 -1.79 -11.24
CA GLN A 96 3.96 -1.26 -11.05
C GLN A 96 5.01 -2.28 -11.49
N ALA A 97 5.90 -1.88 -12.41
CA ALA A 97 7.05 -2.69 -12.77
C ALA A 97 7.99 -2.88 -11.55
N GLY A 98 8.37 -4.12 -11.26
CA GLY A 98 9.24 -4.44 -10.13
C GLY A 98 8.57 -4.42 -8.76
N GLY A 99 7.23 -4.34 -8.70
CA GLY A 99 6.47 -4.54 -7.46
C GLY A 99 6.64 -5.95 -6.88
N MET A 100 6.36 -6.10 -5.60
CA MET A 100 6.39 -7.38 -4.89
C MET A 100 5.35 -8.33 -5.49
N VAL A 101 5.81 -9.48 -5.99
CA VAL A 101 4.95 -10.57 -6.45
C VAL A 101 5.03 -11.72 -5.45
N PHE A 102 3.87 -12.21 -5.04
CA PHE A 102 3.75 -13.35 -4.14
C PHE A 102 3.75 -14.66 -4.92
N GLU A 103 4.28 -15.72 -4.30
CA GLU A 103 4.56 -17.01 -4.94
C GLU A 103 3.52 -18.07 -4.55
N GLU A 104 2.92 -18.73 -5.54
CA GLU A 104 2.07 -19.91 -5.33
C GLU A 104 2.87 -21.04 -4.65
N GLY A 105 2.25 -21.76 -3.71
CA GLY A 105 2.87 -22.84 -2.93
C GLY A 105 3.69 -22.36 -1.74
N ARG A 106 4.04 -21.07 -1.68
CA ARG A 106 4.74 -20.45 -0.54
C ARG A 106 3.87 -19.44 0.19
N ASP A 107 3.39 -18.43 -0.54
CA ASP A 107 2.62 -17.34 0.04
C ASP A 107 1.12 -17.58 -0.07
N TYR A 108 0.68 -18.35 -1.05
CA TYR A 108 -0.72 -18.70 -1.23
C TYR A 108 -0.89 -20.03 -1.95
N SER A 109 -2.09 -20.60 -1.86
CA SER A 109 -2.56 -21.72 -2.67
C SER A 109 -4.00 -21.49 -3.10
N PHE A 110 -4.45 -22.22 -4.10
CA PHE A 110 -5.84 -22.25 -4.54
C PHE A 110 -6.17 -23.61 -5.15
N GLU A 111 -7.45 -23.90 -5.26
CA GLU A 111 -7.94 -25.07 -6.00
C GLU A 111 -8.45 -24.62 -7.37
N ARG A 112 -7.99 -25.28 -8.44
CA ARG A 112 -8.51 -25.00 -9.79
C ARG A 112 -10.03 -25.25 -9.84
N GLY A 113 -10.78 -24.30 -10.38
CA GLY A 113 -12.24 -24.31 -10.39
C GLY A 113 -12.88 -23.87 -9.06
N GLY A 114 -12.07 -23.69 -8.01
CA GLY A 114 -12.48 -23.05 -6.76
C GLY A 114 -12.46 -21.52 -6.88
N ARG A 115 -13.00 -20.82 -5.89
CA ARG A 115 -13.02 -19.34 -5.84
C ARG A 115 -12.19 -18.78 -4.70
N GLU A 116 -11.43 -19.62 -4.01
CA GLU A 116 -10.73 -19.23 -2.78
C GLU A 116 -9.22 -19.22 -3.00
N ILE A 117 -8.59 -18.12 -2.60
CA ILE A 117 -7.15 -18.07 -2.32
C ILE A 117 -6.96 -18.34 -0.83
N VAL A 118 -6.06 -19.25 -0.50
CA VAL A 118 -5.70 -19.60 0.88
C VAL A 118 -4.29 -19.10 1.16
N LEU A 119 -4.12 -18.36 2.25
CA LEU A 119 -2.82 -17.96 2.77
C LEU A 119 -2.42 -18.89 3.91
N PRO A 120 -1.34 -19.69 3.79
CA PRO A 120 -0.84 -20.48 4.89
C PRO A 120 -0.32 -19.58 6.02
N ALA A 121 -0.23 -20.13 7.23
CA ALA A 121 0.39 -19.44 8.34
C ALA A 121 1.83 -19.04 8.00
N GLY A 122 2.19 -17.77 8.25
CA GLY A 122 3.51 -17.23 7.93
C GLY A 122 3.67 -16.76 6.48
N SER A 123 2.62 -16.75 5.67
CA SER A 123 2.61 -16.10 4.35
C SER A 123 3.11 -14.66 4.43
N ARG A 124 3.82 -14.20 3.39
CA ARG A 124 4.22 -12.79 3.25
C ARG A 124 3.06 -11.88 2.84
N VAL A 125 1.96 -12.45 2.34
CA VAL A 125 0.78 -11.68 1.93
C VAL A 125 0.15 -11.01 3.16
N PRO A 126 -0.14 -9.69 3.11
CA PRO A 126 -0.82 -9.02 4.19
C PRO A 126 -2.15 -9.68 4.52
N SER A 127 -2.33 -10.01 5.79
CA SER A 127 -3.58 -10.52 6.33
C SER A 127 -3.77 -9.99 7.74
N PHE A 128 -5.01 -9.81 8.17
CA PHE A 128 -5.35 -9.12 9.42
C PHE A 128 -6.37 -9.92 10.21
N THR A 129 -6.31 -9.93 11.54
CA THR A 129 -7.44 -10.44 12.32
C THR A 129 -8.58 -9.43 12.30
N ALA A 130 -9.81 -9.87 12.59
CA ALA A 130 -10.97 -8.97 12.67
C ALA A 130 -10.73 -7.79 13.64
N ASP A 131 -10.02 -8.02 14.74
CA ASP A 131 -9.69 -6.97 15.71
C ASP A 131 -8.64 -5.97 15.21
N GLN A 132 -7.70 -6.43 14.38
CA GLN A 132 -6.72 -5.55 13.73
C GLN A 132 -7.37 -4.66 12.66
N LEU A 133 -8.58 -5.02 12.20
CA LEU A 133 -9.36 -4.21 11.26
C LEU A 133 -10.15 -3.10 11.95
N ARG A 134 -9.86 -2.84 13.24
CA ARG A 134 -10.55 -1.85 14.06
C ARG A 134 -9.57 -0.98 14.81
N ARG A 135 -10.06 0.18 15.23
CA ARG A 135 -9.41 1.07 16.19
C ARG A 135 -9.98 0.81 17.59
N PRO A 136 -9.19 1.03 18.66
CA PRO A 136 -9.71 0.98 20.02
C PRO A 136 -10.88 1.96 20.22
N SER A 137 -11.83 1.60 21.09
CA SER A 137 -12.96 2.47 21.42
C SER A 137 -12.49 3.80 22.04
N GLY A 138 -13.07 4.91 21.60
CA GLY A 138 -12.74 6.26 22.04
C GLY A 138 -11.44 6.81 21.46
N SER A 139 -10.75 6.08 20.57
CA SER A 139 -9.46 6.49 20.02
C SER A 139 -9.58 7.46 18.84
N GLN A 140 -10.74 7.54 18.17
CA GLN A 140 -10.96 8.46 17.06
C GLN A 140 -11.90 9.61 17.43
N LYS A 141 -11.67 10.77 16.80
CA LYS A 141 -12.43 12.01 17.01
C LYS A 141 -13.95 11.82 16.90
N TYR A 142 -14.39 11.03 15.92
CA TYR A 142 -15.82 10.85 15.59
C TYR A 142 -16.44 9.59 16.17
N ARG A 143 -15.65 8.76 16.88
CA ARG A 143 -16.10 7.53 17.54
C ARG A 143 -17.05 6.69 16.70
N LEU A 144 -16.60 6.30 15.51
CA LEU A 144 -17.41 5.54 14.57
C LEU A 144 -17.45 4.08 15.01
N THR A 145 -18.22 3.82 16.07
CA THR A 145 -18.36 2.52 16.70
C THR A 145 -18.88 1.51 15.70
N HIS A 146 -18.24 0.35 15.66
CA HIS A 146 -18.69 -0.76 14.83
C HIS A 146 -20.09 -1.25 15.27
N ARG A 147 -20.84 -1.88 14.36
CA ARG A 147 -22.24 -2.29 14.59
C ARG A 147 -22.42 -3.22 15.79
N ASP A 148 -21.41 -4.01 16.14
CA ASP A 148 -21.42 -4.92 17.29
C ASP A 148 -21.03 -4.24 18.62
N GLY A 149 -20.72 -2.94 18.60
CA GLY A 149 -20.29 -2.17 19.78
C GLY A 149 -18.81 -2.32 20.15
N ASN A 150 -18.04 -3.18 19.46
CA ASN A 150 -16.66 -3.49 19.80
C ASN A 150 -15.69 -2.74 18.88
N GLY A 151 -15.10 -1.66 19.42
CA GLY A 151 -14.11 -0.84 18.70
C GLY A 151 -14.74 0.09 17.64
N GLU A 152 -13.87 0.76 16.89
CA GLU A 152 -14.23 1.76 15.89
C GLU A 152 -13.71 1.37 14.51
N ILE A 153 -14.43 1.73 13.44
CA ILE A 153 -13.98 1.45 12.06
C ILE A 153 -12.87 2.42 11.63
N PHE A 154 -11.97 2.00 10.74
CA PHE A 154 -11.08 2.96 10.11
C PHE A 154 -11.89 3.97 9.29
N PHE A 155 -11.62 5.26 9.52
CA PHE A 155 -12.29 6.37 8.86
C PHE A 155 -11.41 7.61 8.92
N ALA A 156 -10.99 8.08 7.74
CA ALA A 156 -10.37 9.37 7.43
C ALA A 156 -9.90 9.33 5.96
N ALA A 157 -9.27 10.40 5.47
CA ALA A 157 -8.72 10.52 4.12
C ALA A 157 -7.42 9.70 3.88
N GLY A 158 -7.12 8.72 4.73
CA GLY A 158 -5.98 7.84 4.51
C GLY A 158 -6.29 6.71 3.52
N ALA A 159 -5.25 6.00 3.11
CA ALA A 159 -5.34 4.85 2.21
C ALA A 159 -5.25 3.51 2.97
N GLU A 160 -5.66 3.47 4.25
CA GLU A 160 -5.41 2.32 5.14
C GLU A 160 -5.99 1.02 4.59
N TYR A 161 -7.28 0.98 4.25
CA TYR A 161 -7.88 -0.25 3.72
C TYR A 161 -7.26 -0.66 2.38
N HIS A 162 -6.91 0.31 1.54
CA HIS A 162 -6.25 0.03 0.26
C HIS A 162 -4.85 -0.56 0.45
N GLN A 163 -4.08 -0.07 1.44
CA GLN A 163 -2.77 -0.62 1.80
C GLN A 163 -2.85 -2.02 2.45
N MET A 164 -4.01 -2.39 2.99
CA MET A 164 -4.27 -3.71 3.56
C MET A 164 -4.68 -4.75 2.51
N GLN A 165 -4.95 -4.32 1.27
CA GLN A 165 -5.42 -5.17 0.19
C GLN A 165 -4.27 -5.65 -0.70
N VAL A 166 -4.48 -6.80 -1.32
CA VAL A 166 -3.72 -7.25 -2.49
C VAL A 166 -4.55 -7.09 -3.74
N ALA A 167 -3.88 -7.12 -4.90
CA ALA A 167 -4.51 -7.20 -6.21
C ALA A 167 -4.21 -8.57 -6.82
N VAL A 168 -5.26 -9.28 -7.25
CA VAL A 168 -5.18 -10.60 -7.89
C VAL A 168 -5.56 -10.48 -9.35
N THR A 169 -4.64 -10.80 -10.25
CA THR A 169 -4.92 -11.00 -11.68
C THR A 169 -4.99 -12.51 -11.92
N TYR A 170 -6.10 -12.99 -12.48
CA TYR A 170 -6.33 -14.43 -12.69
C TYR A 170 -7.15 -14.71 -13.93
N GLU A 171 -6.95 -15.92 -14.46
CA GLU A 171 -7.73 -16.48 -15.55
C GLU A 171 -8.93 -17.26 -14.98
N HIS A 172 -10.08 -17.15 -15.62
CA HIS A 172 -11.28 -17.95 -15.36
C HIS A 172 -11.77 -18.64 -16.65
N ALA A 173 -12.65 -19.63 -16.50
CA ALA A 173 -13.26 -20.29 -17.64
C ALA A 173 -14.10 -19.32 -18.46
N GLU A 174 -14.33 -19.64 -19.73
CA GLU A 174 -15.32 -18.92 -20.53
C GLU A 174 -16.71 -19.22 -19.95
N GLU A 175 -17.32 -18.19 -19.35
CA GLU A 175 -18.64 -18.29 -18.74
C GLU A 175 -19.44 -17.02 -19.00
N ASP A 176 -20.74 -17.19 -19.23
CA ASP A 176 -21.65 -16.06 -19.39
C ASP A 176 -21.87 -15.39 -18.05
N TRP A 177 -21.64 -14.07 -18.00
CA TRP A 177 -21.97 -13.27 -16.83
C TRP A 177 -23.49 -13.28 -16.59
N SER A 178 -23.91 -13.80 -15.45
CA SER A 178 -25.33 -13.94 -15.11
C SER A 178 -25.96 -12.68 -14.52
N GLY A 179 -25.17 -11.64 -14.26
CA GLY A 179 -25.65 -10.39 -13.66
C GLY A 179 -26.23 -9.41 -14.69
N VAL A 180 -26.85 -8.35 -14.18
CA VAL A 180 -27.37 -7.27 -15.04
C VAL A 180 -26.21 -6.54 -15.71
N LEU A 181 -26.30 -6.36 -17.03
CA LEU A 181 -25.35 -5.57 -17.80
C LEU A 181 -25.79 -4.10 -17.86
N PRO A 182 -24.84 -3.15 -17.87
CA PRO A 182 -25.14 -1.75 -18.18
C PRO A 182 -25.80 -1.61 -19.56
N LYS A 183 -26.72 -0.66 -19.69
CA LYS A 183 -27.39 -0.30 -20.95
C LYS A 183 -26.64 0.79 -21.68
#